data_AF-A0A1W9WQ17-F1
#
_entry.id   AF-A0A1W9WQ17-F1
#
_cell.length_a   1.000
_cell.length_b   1.000
_cell.length_c   1.000
_cell.angle_alpha   90.00
_cell.angle_beta   90.00
_cell.angle_gamma   90.00
#
_symmetry.space_group_name_H-M   'P 1'
#
loop_
_entity.id
_entity.type
_entity.pdbx_description
1 polymer ?
#
loop_
_entity_poly.entity_id
_entity_poly.type
_entity_poly.pdbx_seq_one_letter_code
_entity_poly.pdbx_strand_id
1 'polypeptide(L)'
;MKDYGRIFGAPEIDIRLDGENISEIKVFKGAPCGATWEAAQKVKDMPVKDALTRFGLEVQFFCTADPAAWDPISGKSPIHIADHIHSAALKICLKNKNKENSKKAE
;
A
#
# COMPACT_ATOMS: atom_id res chain seq x y z
N MET A 1 6.08 -17.04 18.24
CA MET A 1 5.71 -15.62 18.08
C MET A 1 6.54 -15.06 16.94
N LYS A 2 5.94 -14.43 15.92
CA LYS A 2 6.74 -13.76 14.87
C LYS A 2 7.32 -12.47 15.47
N ASP A 3 8.56 -12.13 15.11
CA ASP A 3 9.22 -10.90 15.60
C ASP A 3 8.43 -9.66 15.13
N TYR A 4 8.22 -8.69 16.03
CA TYR A 4 7.41 -7.49 15.75
C TYR A 4 7.80 -6.80 14.43
N GLY A 5 9.10 -6.58 14.21
CA GLY A 5 9.63 -5.94 12.99
C GLY A 5 9.50 -6.78 11.70
N ARG A 6 9.11 -8.07 11.80
CA ARG A 6 8.79 -8.89 10.62
C ARG A 6 7.39 -8.60 10.10
N ILE A 7 6.44 -8.24 10.97
CA ILE A 7 5.04 -7.99 10.61
C ILE A 7 4.74 -6.49 10.49
N PHE A 8 5.45 -5.66 11.26
CA PHE A 8 5.18 -4.23 11.33
C PHE A 8 6.33 -3.39 10.82
N GLY A 9 6.01 -2.30 10.10
CA GLY A 9 6.97 -1.36 9.55
C GLY A 9 6.49 -0.74 8.25
N ALA A 10 7.44 -0.44 7.34
CA ALA A 10 7.11 -0.02 5.99
C ALA A 10 6.34 -1.15 5.27
N PRO A 11 5.24 -0.82 4.55
CA PRO A 11 4.38 -1.83 3.96
C PRO A 11 5.11 -2.63 2.87
N GLU A 12 5.04 -3.95 2.99
CA GLU A 12 5.53 -4.90 1.99
C GLU A 12 4.34 -5.74 1.54
N ILE A 13 3.94 -5.56 0.28
CA ILE A 13 2.78 -6.20 -0.31
C ILE A 13 3.13 -6.91 -1.62
N ASP A 14 2.42 -8.00 -1.91
CA ASP A 14 2.38 -8.64 -3.23
C ASP A 14 0.95 -8.63 -3.76
N ILE A 15 0.82 -8.51 -5.07
CA ILE A 15 -0.49 -8.51 -5.74
C ILE A 15 -0.56 -9.60 -6.80
N ARG A 16 -1.76 -10.14 -7.00
CA ARG A 16 -2.09 -10.93 -8.18
C ARG A 16 -3.04 -10.13 -9.05
N LEU A 17 -2.85 -10.27 -10.35
CA LEU A 17 -3.68 -9.62 -11.35
C LEU A 17 -4.54 -10.67 -12.05
N ASP A 18 -5.79 -10.32 -12.30
CA ASP A 18 -6.68 -11.00 -13.24
C ASP A 18 -7.08 -9.99 -14.31
N GLY A 19 -6.44 -10.08 -15.48
CA GLY A 19 -6.49 -9.02 -16.49
C GLY A 19 -5.96 -7.68 -15.95
N GLU A 20 -6.82 -6.67 -15.91
CA GLU A 20 -6.49 -5.33 -15.40
C GLU A 20 -6.84 -5.15 -13.91
N ASN A 21 -7.46 -6.14 -13.27
CA ASN A 21 -7.95 -6.05 -11.91
C ASN A 21 -7.00 -6.72 -10.92
N ILE A 22 -6.97 -6.22 -9.68
CA ILE A 22 -6.22 -6.82 -8.59
C ILE A 22 -7.07 -7.92 -7.94
N SER A 23 -6.78 -9.19 -8.24
CA SER A 23 -7.55 -10.34 -7.72
C SER A 23 -7.15 -10.73 -6.29
N GLU A 24 -5.91 -10.43 -5.88
CA GLU A 24 -5.42 -10.72 -4.54
C GLU A 24 -4.39 -9.68 -4.10
N ILE A 25 -4.42 -9.31 -2.82
CA ILE A 25 -3.37 -8.53 -2.17
C ILE A 25 -2.93 -9.26 -0.91
N LYS A 26 -1.64 -9.60 -0.85
CA LYS A 26 -1.00 -10.21 0.30
C LYS A 26 -0.12 -9.19 1.00
N VAL A 27 -0.42 -8.93 2.26
CA VAL A 27 0.38 -8.04 3.12
C VAL A 27 1.34 -8.87 3.96
N PHE A 28 2.65 -8.75 3.71
CA PHE A 28 3.69 -9.41 4.50
C PHE A 28 4.10 -8.57 5.71
N LYS A 29 4.18 -7.26 5.50
CA LYS A 29 4.49 -6.26 6.51
C LYS A 29 3.56 -5.06 6.33
N GLY A 30 3.06 -4.49 7.43
CA GLY A 30 2.14 -3.35 7.39
C GLY A 30 2.36 -2.36 8.53
N ALA A 31 1.64 -1.25 8.48
CA ALA A 31 1.65 -0.25 9.52
C ALA A 31 1.00 -0.81 10.81
N PRO A 32 1.59 -0.59 12.00
CA PRO A 32 1.10 -1.17 13.25
C PRO A 32 -0.32 -0.72 13.64
N CYS A 33 -0.83 0.38 13.07
CA CYS A 33 -2.21 0.83 13.25
C CYS A 33 -3.26 -0.01 12.50
N GLY A 34 -2.85 -0.95 11.63
CA GLY A 34 -3.77 -1.81 10.88
C GLY A 34 -4.18 -1.28 9.51
N ALA A 35 -3.95 0.00 9.22
CA ALA A 35 -4.43 0.67 8.00
C ALA A 35 -4.00 -0.02 6.69
N THR A 36 -2.83 -0.66 6.66
CA THR A 36 -2.35 -1.40 5.47
C THR A 36 -3.31 -2.54 5.08
N TRP A 37 -3.80 -3.30 6.05
CA TRP A 37 -4.67 -4.44 5.79
C TRP A 37 -6.08 -3.99 5.38
N GLU A 38 -6.64 -2.99 6.08
CA GLU A 38 -7.95 -2.42 5.74
C GLU A 38 -7.95 -1.81 4.34
N ALA A 39 -6.95 -0.99 4.03
CA ALA A 39 -6.82 -0.39 2.71
C ALA A 39 -6.63 -1.45 1.62
N ALA A 40 -5.88 -2.53 1.89
CA ALA A 40 -5.68 -3.62 0.94
C ALA A 40 -7.00 -4.35 0.63
N GLN A 41 -7.86 -4.57 1.62
CA GLN A 41 -9.18 -5.15 1.38
C GLN A 41 -10.08 -4.23 0.55
N LYS A 42 -9.99 -2.91 0.72
CA LYS A 42 -10.81 -1.96 -0.03
C LYS A 42 -10.45 -1.84 -1.50
N VAL A 43 -9.18 -2.03 -1.86
CA VAL A 43 -8.74 -1.92 -3.26
C VAL A 43 -8.60 -3.27 -3.97
N LYS A 44 -8.86 -4.36 -3.26
CA LYS A 44 -9.04 -5.68 -3.88
C LYS A 44 -10.21 -5.62 -4.87
N ASP A 45 -10.09 -6.36 -5.96
CA ASP A 45 -11.05 -6.46 -7.07
C ASP A 45 -11.19 -5.17 -7.92
N MET A 46 -10.43 -4.11 -7.62
CA MET A 46 -10.39 -2.89 -8.43
C MET A 46 -9.43 -3.00 -9.62
N PRO A 47 -9.69 -2.25 -10.71
CA PRO A 47 -8.68 -2.01 -11.75
C PRO A 47 -7.41 -1.40 -11.14
N VAL A 48 -6.24 -1.84 -11.63
CA VAL A 48 -4.92 -1.38 -11.15
C VAL A 48 -4.81 0.15 -11.16
N LYS A 49 -5.33 0.80 -12.22
CA LYS A 49 -5.33 2.26 -12.36
C LYS A 49 -6.08 2.97 -11.22
N ASP A 50 -7.18 2.39 -10.77
CA ASP A 50 -8.04 2.96 -9.75
C ASP A 50 -7.45 2.68 -8.37
N ALA A 51 -6.97 1.45 -8.15
CA ALA A 51 -6.27 1.04 -6.94
C ALA A 51 -5.03 1.91 -6.67
N LEU A 52 -4.28 2.31 -7.70
CA LEU A 52 -3.13 3.20 -7.58
C LEU A 52 -3.45 4.58 -7.01
N THR A 53 -4.66 5.06 -7.26
CA THR A 53 -5.16 6.33 -6.70
C THR A 53 -5.83 6.10 -5.35
N ARG A 54 -6.57 4.99 -5.22
CA ARG A 54 -7.44 4.73 -4.07
C ARG A 54 -6.70 4.21 -2.84
N PHE A 55 -5.65 3.42 -3.02
CA PHE A 55 -4.98 2.74 -1.90
C PHE A 55 -4.45 3.72 -0.85
N GLY A 56 -3.79 4.78 -1.29
CA GLY A 56 -3.32 5.86 -0.41
C GLY A 56 -4.45 6.55 0.36
N LEU A 57 -5.56 6.83 -0.31
CA LEU A 57 -6.73 7.47 0.30
C LEU A 57 -7.37 6.57 1.37
N GLU A 58 -7.54 5.28 1.08
CA GLU A 58 -8.08 4.32 2.07
C GLU A 58 -7.17 4.24 3.30
N VAL A 59 -5.85 4.30 3.12
CA VAL A 59 -4.91 4.38 4.26
C VAL A 59 -5.18 5.61 5.12
N GLN A 60 -5.44 6.78 4.54
CA GLN A 60 -5.77 7.98 5.33
C GLN A 60 -7.04 7.78 6.17
N PHE A 61 -8.05 7.08 5.64
CA PHE A 61 -9.29 6.80 6.35
C PHE A 61 -9.13 5.81 7.51
N PHE A 62 -8.27 4.80 7.36
CA PHE A 62 -8.05 3.78 8.40
C PHE A 62 -6.89 4.07 9.34
N CYS A 63 -6.07 5.07 9.05
CA CYS A 63 -4.95 5.43 9.91
C CYS A 63 -5.43 6.04 11.23
N THR A 64 -4.78 5.67 12.32
CA THR A 64 -5.03 6.24 13.65
C THR A 64 -4.14 7.45 13.96
N ALA A 65 -3.33 7.90 13.01
CA ALA A 65 -2.49 9.09 13.19
C ALA A 65 -3.35 10.36 13.14
N ASP A 66 -2.96 11.37 13.91
CA ASP A 66 -3.71 12.62 13.98
C ASP A 66 -3.72 13.34 12.61
N PRO A 67 -4.89 13.48 11.96
CA PRO A 67 -4.97 14.17 10.68
C PRO A 67 -4.68 15.67 10.77
N ALA A 68 -4.86 16.27 11.95
CA ALA A 68 -4.68 17.70 12.22
C ALA A 68 -3.26 18.07 12.65
N ALA A 69 -2.39 17.08 12.91
CA ALA A 69 -0.98 17.29 13.25
C ALA A 69 -0.17 17.74 12.03
N TRP A 70 -0.44 18.94 11.54
CA TRP A 70 0.21 19.51 10.37
C TRP A 70 1.66 19.91 10.68
N ASP A 71 2.60 19.40 9.89
CA ASP A 71 3.99 19.85 9.94
C ASP A 71 4.21 21.05 8.99
N PRO A 72 4.57 22.25 9.51
CA PRO A 72 4.83 23.42 8.69
C PRO A 72 6.03 23.29 7.75
N ILE A 73 6.98 22.40 8.04
CA ILE A 73 8.20 22.22 7.23
C ILE A 73 7.87 21.39 5.98
N SER A 74 7.24 20.23 6.16
CA SER A 74 6.87 19.37 5.04
C SER A 74 5.55 19.76 4.36
N GLY A 75 4.73 20.59 5.00
CA GLY A 75 3.38 20.95 4.53
C GLY A 75 2.47 19.72 4.45
N LYS A 76 2.62 18.77 5.38
CA LYS A 76 1.89 17.49 5.42
C LYS A 76 1.60 17.10 6.86
N SER A 77 0.46 16.46 7.08
CA SER A 77 0.19 15.74 8.33
C SER A 77 0.63 14.26 8.22
N PRO A 78 0.78 13.54 9.34
CA PRO A 78 1.15 12.13 9.36
C PRO A 78 0.34 11.23 8.43
N ILE A 79 -0.96 11.49 8.25
CA ILE A 79 -1.81 10.70 7.33
C ILE A 79 -1.42 10.88 5.86
N HIS A 80 -0.96 12.06 5.46
CA HIS A 80 -0.45 12.30 4.10
C HIS A 80 0.86 11.55 3.86
N ILE A 81 1.70 11.47 4.89
CA ILE A 81 2.94 10.68 4.85
C ILE A 81 2.58 9.18 4.76
N ALA A 82 1.60 8.72 5.54
CA ALA A 82 1.13 7.35 5.50
C ALA A 82 0.58 6.96 4.12
N ASP A 83 -0.26 7.80 3.50
CA ASP A 83 -0.69 7.65 2.11
C ASP A 83 0.52 7.46 1.19
N HIS A 84 1.45 8.41 1.17
CA HIS A 84 2.57 8.35 0.23
C HIS A 84 3.41 7.08 0.36
N ILE A 85 3.67 6.63 1.58
CA ILE A 85 4.40 5.39 1.86
C ILE A 85 3.66 4.18 1.28
N HIS A 86 2.35 4.08 1.49
CA HIS A 86 1.56 2.95 1.02
C HIS A 86 1.33 2.98 -0.49
N SER A 87 1.03 4.15 -1.04
CA SER A 87 0.95 4.40 -2.48
C SER A 87 2.26 4.02 -3.18
N ALA A 88 3.41 4.32 -2.57
CA ALA A 88 4.72 3.91 -3.09
C ALA A 88 4.89 2.39 -3.05
N ALA A 89 4.46 1.69 -2.00
CA ALA A 89 4.56 0.24 -1.91
C ALA A 89 3.78 -0.47 -3.04
N LEU A 90 2.56 -0.03 -3.35
CA LEU A 90 1.78 -0.58 -4.48
C LEU A 90 2.47 -0.32 -5.83
N LYS A 91 2.99 0.90 -6.04
CA LYS A 91 3.75 1.25 -7.26
C LYS A 91 5.01 0.40 -7.44
N ILE A 92 5.76 0.18 -6.36
CA ILE A 92 6.97 -0.65 -6.38
C ILE A 92 6.60 -2.10 -6.70
N CYS A 93 5.54 -2.62 -6.07
CA CYS A 93 5.04 -3.98 -6.33
C CYS A 93 4.70 -4.18 -7.81
N LEU A 94 3.91 -3.27 -8.40
CA LEU A 94 3.57 -3.30 -9.83
C LEU A 94 4.80 -3.22 -10.73
N LYS A 95 5.74 -2.30 -10.42
CA LYS A 95 6.99 -2.16 -11.19
C LYS A 95 7.81 -3.45 -11.17
N ASN A 96 7.85 -4.15 -10.04
CA ASN A 96 8.57 -5.41 -9.91
C ASN A 96 7.89 -6.53 -10.71
N LYS A 97 6.55 -6.65 -10.64
CA LYS A 97 5.79 -7.60 -11.47
C LYS A 97 6.03 -7.41 -12.96
N ASN A 98 6.02 -6.16 -13.43
CA ASN A 98 6.26 -5.87 -14.84
C ASN A 98 7.67 -6.31 -15.27
N LYS A 99 8.69 -6.08 -14.45
CA LYS A 99 10.07 -6.54 -14.72
C LYS A 99 10.19 -8.07 -14.73
N GLU A 100 9.51 -8.75 -13.81
CA GLU A 100 9.49 -10.22 -13.76
C GLU A 100 8.85 -10.81 -15.02
N ASN A 101 7.78 -10.20 -15.52
CA ASN A 101 7.12 -10.63 -16.75
C ASN A 101 8.01 -10.41 -17.98
N SER A 102 8.72 -9.28 -18.07
CA SER A 102 9.66 -9.04 -19.17
C SER A 102 10.80 -10.05 -19.22
N LYS A 103 11.35 -10.45 -18.06
CA LYS A 103 12.43 -11.45 -17.97
C LYS A 103 12.00 -12.88 -18.30
N LYS A 104 10.71 -13.19 -18.23
CA LYS A 104 10.17 -14.50 -18.60
C LYS A 104 9.84 -14.62 -20.08
N ALA A 105 9.83 -13.51 -20.80
CA ALA A 105 9.55 -13.44 -22.23
C ALA A 105 10.82 -13.46 -23.10
N GLU A 106 12.01 -13.36 -22.47
CA GLU A 106 13.34 -13.55 -23.06
C GLU A 106 13.83 -14.99 -22.85
#